data_AF-A0A662U7X6-F1
#
_entry.id   AF-A0A662U7X6-F1
#
_cell.length_a   1.000
_cell.length_b   1.000
_cell.length_c   1.000
_cell.angle_alpha   90.00
_cell.angle_beta   90.00
_cell.angle_gamma   90.00
#
_symmetry.space_group_name_H-M   'P 1'
#
loop_
_entity.id
_entity.type
_entity.pdbx_description
1 polymer ?
#
loop_
_entity_poly.entity_id
_entity_poly.type
_entity_poly.pdbx_seq_one_letter_code
_entity_poly.pdbx_strand_id
1 'polypeptide(L)'
;MMDEVREIFAKEHFSEKHKIMADILRVLCLTYGRLWLSELVGEVNAFRRTLGEFEELSFDKALKSIEELEKMGIVSSERRIRSSFISKSGIPDILVNLNNRSSVLTVVFSDEKYVRYIRLREKAFRELKK
;
A
#
# COMPACT_ATOMS: atom_id res chain seq x y z
N MET A 1 17.65 4.97 -2.09
CA MET A 1 16.18 4.80 -1.88
C MET A 1 15.34 4.83 -3.16
N MET A 2 15.48 5.82 -4.07
CA MET A 2 14.67 5.84 -5.30
C MET A 2 14.96 4.65 -6.23
N ASP A 3 16.22 4.23 -6.31
CA ASP A 3 16.63 3.13 -7.18
C ASP A 3 16.08 1.77 -6.69
N GLU A 4 16.02 1.59 -5.38
CA GLU A 4 15.44 0.43 -4.69
C GLU A 4 13.94 0.35 -4.95
N VAL A 5 13.23 1.49 -4.92
CA VAL A 5 11.81 1.55 -5.30
C VAL A 5 11.65 1.20 -6.77
N ARG A 6 12.47 1.75 -7.67
CA ARG A 6 12.42 1.41 -9.10
C ARG A 6 12.68 -0.08 -9.34
N GLU A 7 13.63 -0.67 -8.63
CA GLU A 7 13.93 -2.09 -8.71
C GLU A 7 12.74 -2.95 -8.27
N ILE A 8 12.02 -2.55 -7.22
CA ILE A 8 10.79 -3.23 -6.78
C ILE A 8 9.76 -3.27 -7.90
N PHE A 9 9.50 -2.13 -8.53
CA PHE A 9 8.52 -2.04 -9.62
C PHE A 9 8.99 -2.80 -10.86
N ALA A 10 10.27 -2.73 -11.22
CA ALA A 10 10.84 -3.47 -12.36
C ALA A 10 10.71 -5.00 -12.20
N LYS A 11 10.70 -5.50 -10.96
CA LYS A 11 10.62 -6.93 -10.64
C LYS A 11 9.21 -7.43 -10.36
N GLU A 12 8.18 -6.57 -10.41
CA GLU A 12 6.83 -6.94 -9.96
C GLU A 12 6.22 -8.12 -10.73
N HIS A 13 6.50 -8.22 -12.04
CA HIS A 13 5.97 -9.28 -12.89
C HIS A 13 6.70 -10.62 -12.73
N PHE A 14 7.87 -10.61 -12.09
CA PHE A 14 8.73 -11.78 -11.96
C PHE A 14 8.73 -12.38 -10.55
N SER A 15 8.13 -11.67 -9.58
CA SER A 15 8.19 -12.06 -8.19
C SER A 15 6.97 -11.59 -7.42
N GLU A 16 6.23 -12.53 -6.84
CA GLU A 16 5.08 -12.25 -5.98
C GLU A 16 5.45 -11.30 -4.83
N LYS A 17 6.62 -11.49 -4.22
CA LYS A 17 7.15 -10.59 -3.19
C LYS A 17 7.25 -9.15 -3.70
N HIS A 18 7.83 -8.94 -4.87
CA HIS A 18 7.98 -7.61 -5.45
C HIS A 18 6.64 -7.00 -5.88
N LYS A 19 5.71 -7.82 -6.41
CA LYS A 19 4.33 -7.40 -6.67
C LYS A 19 3.64 -6.85 -5.41
N ILE A 20 3.71 -7.59 -4.30
CA ILE A 20 3.09 -7.17 -3.04
C ILE A 20 3.73 -5.88 -2.51
N MET A 21 5.06 -5.78 -2.54
CA MET A 21 5.77 -4.56 -2.13
C MET A 21 5.36 -3.35 -3.00
N ALA A 22 5.27 -3.52 -4.32
CA ALA A 22 4.84 -2.46 -5.23
C ALA A 22 3.40 -2.01 -4.95
N ASP A 23 2.47 -2.94 -4.73
CA ASP A 23 1.08 -2.64 -4.37
C ASP A 23 0.96 -1.89 -3.05
N ILE A 24 1.73 -2.30 -2.03
CA ILE A 24 1.81 -1.59 -0.74
C ILE A 24 2.30 -0.15 -0.94
N LEU A 25 3.36 0.07 -1.74
CA LEU A 25 3.91 1.41 -1.98
C LEU A 25 2.92 2.30 -2.73
N ARG A 26 2.19 1.75 -3.71
CA ARG A 26 1.10 2.47 -4.41
C ARG A 26 0.03 2.92 -3.43
N VAL A 27 -0.44 2.03 -2.56
CA VAL A 27 -1.48 2.32 -1.57
C VAL A 27 -1.01 3.35 -0.55
N LEU A 28 0.19 3.18 0.02
CA LEU A 28 0.75 4.17 0.94
C LEU A 28 0.86 5.55 0.27
N CYS A 29 1.22 5.63 -1.01
CA CYS A 29 1.22 6.90 -1.74
C CYS A 29 -0.19 7.52 -1.89
N LEU A 30 -1.23 6.70 -2.03
CA LEU A 30 -2.64 7.14 -2.07
C LEU A 30 -3.14 7.65 -0.70
N THR A 31 -2.63 7.09 0.40
CA THR A 31 -3.12 7.32 1.77
C THR A 31 -2.18 8.18 2.61
N TYR A 32 -1.51 9.15 1.98
CA TYR A 32 -0.59 10.10 2.64
C TYR A 32 0.62 9.44 3.35
N GLY A 33 0.91 8.19 3.04
CA GLY A 33 2.09 7.47 3.51
C GLY A 33 1.94 6.85 4.89
N ARG A 34 0.72 6.70 5.43
CA ARG A 34 0.54 6.15 6.77
C ARG A 34 -0.76 5.37 6.93
N LEU A 35 -0.67 4.11 7.35
CA LEU A 35 -1.83 3.25 7.62
C LEU A 35 -1.53 2.24 8.73
N TRP A 36 -2.56 1.80 9.43
CA TRP A 36 -2.49 0.55 10.21
C TRP A 36 -2.31 -0.64 9.25
N LEU A 37 -1.55 -1.66 9.63
CA LEU A 37 -1.30 -2.82 8.76
C LEU A 37 -2.61 -3.52 8.38
N SER A 38 -3.56 -3.60 9.32
CA SER A 38 -4.90 -4.15 9.02
C SER A 38 -5.66 -3.33 7.97
N GLU A 39 -5.56 -1.99 8.00
CA GLU A 39 -6.15 -1.11 6.98
C GLU A 39 -5.41 -1.24 5.65
N LEU A 40 -4.08 -1.27 5.69
CA LEU A 40 -3.24 -1.42 4.50
C LEU A 40 -3.61 -2.68 3.71
N VAL A 41 -3.84 -3.81 4.39
CA VAL A 41 -4.32 -5.04 3.74
C VAL A 41 -5.65 -4.80 3.01
N GLY A 42 -6.61 -4.15 3.69
CA GLY A 42 -7.91 -3.84 3.10
C GLY A 42 -7.81 -2.92 1.88
N GLU A 43 -7.00 -1.86 1.98
CA GLU A 43 -6.77 -0.88 0.91
C GLU A 43 -6.04 -1.49 -0.29
N VAL A 44 -5.05 -2.37 -0.07
CA VAL A 44 -4.39 -3.11 -1.17
C VAL A 44 -5.38 -4.01 -1.89
N ASN A 45 -6.25 -4.71 -1.15
CA ASN A 45 -7.23 -5.58 -1.78
C ASN A 45 -8.29 -4.78 -2.55
N ALA A 46 -8.71 -3.62 -2.03
CA ALA A 46 -9.61 -2.71 -2.74
C ALA A 46 -8.96 -2.13 -4.01
N PHE A 47 -7.68 -1.77 -3.94
CA PHE A 47 -6.88 -1.32 -5.07
C PHE A 47 -6.81 -2.39 -6.18
N ARG A 48 -6.46 -3.63 -5.81
CA ARG A 48 -6.40 -4.78 -6.72
C ARG A 48 -7.75 -5.07 -7.39
N ARG A 49 -8.83 -5.16 -6.60
CA ARG A 49 -10.19 -5.41 -7.13
C ARG A 49 -10.62 -4.33 -8.12
N THR A 50 -10.29 -3.07 -7.85
CA THR A 50 -10.58 -1.95 -8.75
C THR A 50 -9.88 -2.11 -10.11
N LEU A 51 -8.68 -2.71 -10.13
CA LEU A 51 -7.93 -2.99 -11.35
C LEU A 51 -8.30 -4.32 -12.03
N GLY A 52 -9.21 -5.10 -11.43
CA GLY A 52 -9.61 -6.42 -11.91
C GLY A 52 -8.72 -7.57 -11.42
N GLU A 53 -7.87 -7.33 -10.42
CA GLU A 53 -7.06 -8.35 -9.78
C GLU A 53 -7.77 -8.88 -8.52
N PHE A 54 -8.09 -10.17 -8.47
CA PHE A 54 -8.87 -10.79 -7.38
C PHE A 54 -8.03 -11.61 -6.40
N GLU A 55 -6.71 -11.57 -6.55
CA GLU A 55 -5.79 -12.18 -5.60
C GLU A 55 -5.70 -11.32 -4.34
N GLU A 56 -6.27 -11.81 -3.24
CA GLU A 56 -6.27 -11.10 -1.96
C GLU A 56 -4.88 -11.20 -1.27
N LEU A 57 -4.40 -10.06 -0.78
CA LEU A 57 -3.27 -9.98 0.13
C LEU A 57 -3.70 -10.47 1.52
N SER A 58 -2.97 -11.43 2.07
CA SER A 58 -3.14 -11.85 3.46
C SER A 58 -2.31 -10.98 4.40
N PHE A 59 -2.72 -10.92 5.67
CA PHE A 59 -1.99 -10.20 6.71
C PHE A 59 -0.55 -10.67 6.84
N ASP A 60 -0.30 -11.98 6.84
CA ASP A 60 1.06 -12.54 6.98
C ASP A 60 1.98 -12.15 5.82
N LYS A 61 1.45 -12.15 4.58
CA LYS A 61 2.21 -11.73 3.41
C LYS A 61 2.48 -10.22 3.43
N ALA A 62 1.52 -9.44 3.90
CA ALA A 62 1.69 -8.00 4.09
C ALA A 62 2.78 -7.71 5.13
N LEU A 63 2.72 -8.35 6.30
CA LEU A 63 3.70 -8.19 7.37
C LEU A 63 5.13 -8.50 6.88
N LYS A 64 5.33 -9.65 6.23
CA LYS A 64 6.64 -10.02 5.66
C LYS A 64 7.13 -9.00 4.64
N SER A 65 6.23 -8.45 3.83
CA SER A 65 6.60 -7.43 2.83
C SER A 65 6.97 -6.10 3.48
N ILE A 66 6.30 -5.72 4.58
CA ILE A 66 6.65 -4.55 5.38
C ILE A 66 8.02 -4.72 6.05
N GLU A 67 8.31 -5.87 6.64
CA GLU A 67 9.64 -6.17 7.22
C GLU A 67 10.75 -6.05 6.18
N GLU A 68 10.50 -6.46 4.94
CA GLU A 68 11.47 -6.35 3.85
C GLU A 68 11.63 -4.89 3.37
N LEU A 69 10.54 -4.15 3.22
CA LEU A 69 10.58 -2.72 2.90
C LEU A 69 11.27 -1.90 4.01
N GLU A 70 11.13 -2.33 5.27
CA GLU A 70 11.76 -1.70 6.43
C GLU A 70 13.27 -1.93 6.44
N LYS A 71 13.73 -3.16 6.12
CA LYS A 71 15.16 -3.46 5.92
C LYS A 71 15.79 -2.60 4.81
N MET A 72 15.02 -2.24 3.79
CA MET A 72 15.44 -1.34 2.70
C MET A 72 15.36 0.15 3.08
N GLY A 73 14.85 0.48 4.27
CA GLY A 73 14.68 1.86 4.74
C GLY A 73 13.54 2.62 4.03
N ILE A 74 12.71 1.95 3.25
CA ILE A 74 11.62 2.56 2.46
C ILE A 74 10.40 2.84 3.36
N VAL A 75 10.17 2.01 4.36
CA VAL A 75 9.12 2.21 5.37
C VAL A 75 9.70 2.12 6.78
N SER A 76 8.95 2.61 7.75
CA SER A 76 9.16 2.36 9.17
C SER A 76 7.88 1.81 9.77
N SER A 77 8.00 0.88 10.72
CA SER A 77 6.85 0.25 11.36
C SER A 77 6.93 0.32 12.88
N GLU A 78 5.79 0.52 13.53
CA GLU A 78 5.70 0.60 14.99
C GLU A 78 4.52 -0.19 15.52
N ARG A 79 4.74 -1.07 16.49
CA ARG A 79 3.64 -1.71 17.23
C ARG A 79 2.97 -0.68 18.12
N ARG A 80 1.67 -0.46 17.93
CA ARG A 80 0.86 0.48 18.72
C ARG A 80 -0.52 -0.09 18.98
N ILE A 81 -1.29 0.61 19.80
CA ILE A 81 -2.68 0.30 20.08
C ILE A 81 -3.54 1.27 19.26
N ARG A 82 -4.36 0.74 18.35
CA ARG A 82 -5.35 1.54 17.62
C ARG A 82 -6.69 1.54 18.34
N SER A 83 -7.40 2.66 18.24
CA SER A 83 -8.77 2.76 18.73
C SER A 83 -9.70 1.86 17.92
N SER A 84 -10.77 1.41 18.58
CA SER A 84 -11.82 0.61 17.96
C SER A 84 -13.18 1.19 18.31
N PHE A 85 -14.07 1.26 17.33
CA PHE A 85 -15.47 1.63 17.55
C PHE A 85 -16.30 0.49 18.16
N ILE A 86 -15.82 -0.76 18.04
CA ILE A 86 -16.55 -1.97 18.46
C ILE A 86 -16.03 -2.49 19.80
N SER A 87 -14.71 -2.41 20.03
CA SER A 87 -14.08 -2.89 21.25
C SER A 87 -14.04 -1.80 22.33
N LYS A 88 -14.31 -2.19 23.58
CA LYS A 88 -14.11 -1.32 24.76
C LYS A 88 -12.63 -1.13 25.12
N SER A 89 -11.74 -1.89 24.49
CA SER A 89 -10.28 -1.79 24.62
C SER A 89 -9.63 -1.53 23.27
N GLY A 90 -8.46 -0.87 23.29
CA GLY A 90 -7.69 -0.66 22.09
C GLY A 90 -7.16 -1.98 21.51
N ILE A 91 -7.01 -2.03 20.19
CA ILE A 91 -6.59 -3.22 19.45
C ILE A 91 -5.09 -3.07 19.11
N PRO A 92 -4.22 -4.01 19.51
CA PRO A 92 -2.83 -4.02 19.05
C PRO A 92 -2.75 -4.13 17.53
N ASP A 93 -1.95 -3.28 16.90
CA ASP A 93 -1.73 -3.25 15.46
C ASP A 93 -0.32 -2.70 15.15
N ILE A 94 0.05 -2.67 13.88
CA ILE A 94 1.31 -2.13 13.40
C ILE A 94 1.00 -0.88 12.58
N LEU A 95 1.56 0.26 12.98
CA LEU A 95 1.48 1.50 12.23
C LEU A 95 2.63 1.57 11.24
N VAL A 96 2.31 1.57 9.97
CA VAL A 96 3.29 1.62 8.88
C VAL A 96 3.38 3.06 8.37
N ASN A 97 4.60 3.58 8.24
CA ASN A 97 4.89 4.89 7.68
C ASN A 97 5.81 4.76 6.47
N LEU A 98 5.52 5.51 5.41
CA LEU A 98 6.38 5.62 4.24
C LEU A 98 7.49 6.64 4.50
N ASN A 99 8.74 6.18 4.45
CA ASN A 99 9.89 7.04 4.63
C ASN A 99 10.13 7.87 3.36
N ASN A 100 10.43 9.17 3.53
CA ASN A 100 10.72 10.10 2.44
C ASN A 100 9.71 9.96 1.27
N ARG A 101 8.45 10.16 1.63
CA ARG A 101 7.27 10.03 0.75
C ARG A 101 7.43 10.78 -0.58
N SER A 102 8.03 11.96 -0.60
CA SER A 102 8.22 12.75 -1.83
C SER A 102 9.02 11.99 -2.89
N SER A 103 10.09 11.31 -2.47
CA SER A 103 10.94 10.54 -3.39
C SER A 103 10.23 9.29 -3.90
N VAL A 104 9.53 8.56 -3.03
CA VAL A 104 8.75 7.37 -3.44
C VAL A 104 7.63 7.76 -4.40
N LEU A 105 6.91 8.84 -4.08
CA LEU A 105 5.82 9.35 -4.88
C LEU A 105 6.27 9.77 -6.29
N THR A 106 7.50 10.28 -6.43
CA THR A 106 8.09 10.60 -7.74
C THR A 106 8.17 9.37 -8.65
N VAL A 107 8.47 8.19 -8.10
CA VAL A 107 8.50 6.94 -8.87
C VAL A 107 7.09 6.44 -9.15
N VAL A 108 6.21 6.49 -8.14
CA VAL A 108 4.84 5.98 -8.22
C VAL A 108 3.96 6.80 -9.17
N PHE A 109 4.20 8.11 -9.34
CA PHE A 109 3.38 8.93 -10.24
C PHE A 109 3.50 8.54 -11.73
N SER A 110 4.62 7.93 -12.12
CA SER A 110 4.79 7.37 -13.47
C SER A 110 4.31 5.92 -13.60
N ASP A 111 3.84 5.29 -12.52
CA ASP A 111 3.40 3.90 -12.54
C ASP A 111 2.02 3.75 -13.20
N GLU A 112 1.93 2.82 -14.16
CA GLU A 112 0.72 2.62 -14.97
C GLU A 112 -0.47 2.15 -14.12
N LYS A 113 -0.27 1.20 -13.19
CA LYS A 113 -1.34 0.70 -12.32
C LYS A 113 -1.88 1.79 -11.41
N TYR A 114 -1.00 2.60 -10.84
CA TYR A 114 -1.35 3.73 -9.99
C TYR A 114 -2.20 4.76 -10.76
N VAL A 115 -1.74 5.19 -11.93
CA VAL A 115 -2.46 6.15 -12.80
C VAL A 115 -3.82 5.58 -13.23
N ARG A 116 -3.87 4.29 -13.59
CA ARG A 116 -5.10 3.62 -13.98
C ARG A 116 -6.11 3.56 -12.83
N TYR A 117 -5.66 3.24 -11.62
CA TYR A 117 -6.51 3.24 -10.42
C TYR A 117 -7.12 4.62 -10.17
N ILE A 118 -6.32 5.70 -10.23
CA ILE A 118 -6.82 7.06 -10.05
C ILE A 118 -7.93 7.38 -11.06
N ARG A 119 -7.71 7.08 -12.34
CA ARG A 119 -8.70 7.33 -13.41
C ARG A 119 -10.02 6.59 -13.16
N LEU A 120 -9.95 5.32 -12.75
CA LEU A 120 -11.13 4.50 -12.44
C LEU A 120 -11.87 5.05 -11.23
N ARG A 121 -11.15 5.40 -10.16
CA ARG A 121 -11.70 5.99 -8.95
C ARG A 121 -12.42 7.32 -9.24
N GLU A 122 -11.79 8.20 -10.02
CA GLU A 122 -12.41 9.46 -10.46
C GLU A 122 -13.66 9.24 -11.30
N LYS A 123 -13.65 8.26 -12.21
CA LYS A 123 -14.82 7.90 -13.01
C LYS A 123 -15.98 7.47 -12.11
N ALA A 124 -15.74 6.57 -11.16
CA ALA A 124 -16.75 6.12 -10.21
C ALA A 124 -17.33 7.28 -9.39
N PHE A 125 -16.49 8.19 -8.88
CA PHE A 125 -16.97 9.36 -8.14
C PHE A 125 -17.77 10.34 -9.00
N ARG A 126 -17.46 10.47 -10.30
CA ARG A 126 -18.28 11.27 -11.22
C ARG A 126 -19.64 10.66 -11.47
N GLU A 127 -19.73 9.33 -11.54
CA GLU A 127 -20.99 8.61 -11.74
C GLU A 127 -21.91 8.70 -10.51
N LEU A 128 -21.34 8.65 -9.29
CA LEU A 128 -22.10 8.80 -8.04
C LEU A 128 -22.69 10.20 -7.81
N LYS A 129 -22.17 11.22 -8.50
CA LYS A 129 -22.65 12.60 -8.41
C LYS A 129 -23.79 12.91 -9.38
N LYS A 130 -24.12 11.99 -10.28
CA LYS A 130 -25.25 12.10 -11.22
C LYS A 130 -26.48 11.44 -10.62
#